data_AF-A0A7K2ECE6-F1
#
_entry.id   AF-A0A7K2ECE6-F1
#
_cell.length_a   1.000
_cell.length_b   1.000
_cell.length_c   1.000
_cell.angle_alpha   90.00
_cell.angle_beta   90.00
_cell.angle_gamma   90.00
#
_symmetry.space_group_name_H-M   'P 1'
#
loop_
_entity.id
_entity.type
_entity.pdbx_description
1 polymer ?
#
loop_
_entity_poly.entity_id
_entity_poly.type
_entity_poly.pdbx_seq_one_letter_code
_entity_poly.pdbx_strand_id
1 'polypeptide(L)'
;CYDDPLAGLTANICDPGQQFTWHFDTNDFAVTVLVQPAAGGGVFEYAPDIRTADDEAFEAIGSVLDGDRSLVHSLDLQPGDLQIFRGRHSLHRVTRVAANSCPRHAAIFAYTRAPGVIGRLARTRQLFGRALPEHEQAERERVRSDALLD
;
A
#
# COMPACT_ATOMS: atom_id res chain seq x y z
N CYS A 1 -1.05 11.95 11.23
CA CYS A 1 -1.86 10.73 10.98
C CYS A 1 -2.61 10.98 9.68
N TYR A 2 -2.92 9.95 8.91
CA TYR A 2 -3.91 10.09 7.84
C TYR A 2 -5.29 10.16 8.48
N ASP A 3 -6.03 11.25 8.26
CA ASP A 3 -7.29 11.54 8.96
C ASP A 3 -8.50 10.83 8.32
N ASP A 4 -8.25 10.03 7.28
CA ASP A 4 -9.27 9.19 6.65
C ASP A 4 -9.79 8.13 7.64
N PRO A 5 -11.10 8.10 7.91
CA PRO A 5 -11.69 7.22 8.92
C PRO A 5 -11.69 5.73 8.54
N LEU A 6 -11.42 5.39 7.27
CA LEU A 6 -11.33 4.01 6.80
C LEU A 6 -9.89 3.58 6.52
N ALA A 7 -9.06 4.50 6.02
CA ALA A 7 -7.70 4.21 5.59
C ALA A 7 -6.61 4.58 6.61
N GLY A 8 -6.93 5.33 7.67
CA GLY A 8 -5.94 5.75 8.68
C GLY A 8 -5.28 4.58 9.44
N LEU A 9 -6.06 3.53 9.72
CA LEU A 9 -5.59 2.28 10.30
C LEU A 9 -6.33 1.11 9.65
N THR A 10 -5.59 0.24 8.98
CA THR A 10 -6.14 -0.95 8.31
C THR A 10 -5.39 -2.20 8.72
N ALA A 11 -6.02 -3.36 8.50
CA ALA A 11 -5.35 -4.65 8.55
C ALA A 11 -5.33 -5.26 7.15
N ASN A 12 -4.17 -5.71 6.70
CA ASN A 12 -4.03 -6.54 5.52
C ASN A 12 -4.05 -8.01 5.97
N ILE A 13 -5.10 -8.73 5.59
CA ILE A 13 -5.28 -10.16 5.83
C ILE A 13 -5.18 -10.86 4.47
N CYS A 14 -4.20 -11.74 4.33
CA CYS A 14 -4.04 -12.58 3.14
C CYS A 14 -4.20 -14.04 3.54
N ASP A 15 -5.34 -14.62 3.16
CA ASP A 15 -5.62 -16.05 3.31
C ASP A 15 -4.77 -16.90 2.34
N PRO A 16 -4.65 -18.22 2.58
CA PRO A 16 -4.00 -19.13 1.66
C PRO A 16 -4.48 -18.97 0.21
N GLY A 17 -3.52 -18.84 -0.71
CA GLY A 17 -3.78 -18.58 -2.12
C GLY A 17 -4.03 -17.12 -2.47
N GLN A 18 -4.19 -16.21 -1.49
CA GLN A 18 -4.30 -14.77 -1.75
C GLN A 18 -2.92 -14.10 -1.83
N GLN A 19 -2.89 -12.92 -2.45
CA GLN A 19 -1.71 -12.07 -2.54
C GLN A 19 -2.15 -10.62 -2.46
N PHE A 20 -1.22 -9.73 -2.13
CA PHE A 20 -1.42 -8.30 -2.33
C PHE A 20 -0.58 -7.88 -3.52
N THR A 21 -1.22 -7.57 -4.65
CA THR A 21 -0.53 -7.35 -5.94
C THR A 21 0.40 -6.15 -5.92
N TRP A 22 1.25 -6.01 -6.94
CA TRP A 22 2.03 -4.80 -7.15
C TRP A 22 1.14 -3.56 -7.16
N HIS A 23 1.46 -2.58 -6.33
CA HIS A 23 0.75 -1.31 -6.22
C HIS A 23 1.64 -0.21 -5.64
N PHE A 24 1.08 0.99 -5.61
CA PHE A 24 1.58 2.13 -4.87
C PHE A 24 0.54 2.57 -3.84
N ASP A 25 1.04 3.21 -2.78
CA ASP A 25 0.19 3.85 -1.79
C ASP A 25 -0.22 5.25 -2.22
N THR A 26 -1.38 5.70 -1.73
CA THR A 26 -1.84 7.08 -1.90
C THR A 26 -1.22 8.01 -0.83
N ASN A 27 -1.00 7.51 0.38
CA ASN A 27 -0.37 8.22 1.49
C ASN A 27 1.16 8.39 1.29
N ASP A 28 1.74 9.42 1.91
CA ASP A 28 3.17 9.72 1.78
C ASP A 28 4.05 8.61 2.38
N PHE A 29 3.66 8.08 3.56
CA PHE A 29 4.37 7.02 4.27
C PHE A 29 3.39 6.05 4.91
N ALA A 30 3.76 4.77 4.93
CA ALA A 30 3.07 3.75 5.70
C ALA A 30 4.01 3.20 6.78
N VAL A 31 3.45 2.96 7.97
CA VAL A 31 4.09 2.14 8.99
C VAL A 31 3.34 0.83 9.06
N THR A 32 4.03 -0.28 8.84
CA THR A 32 3.43 -1.62 8.92
C THR A 32 4.05 -2.39 10.08
N VAL A 33 3.22 -3.17 10.77
CA VAL A 33 3.67 -4.11 11.79
C VAL A 33 3.19 -5.49 11.39
N LEU A 34 4.12 -6.43 11.21
CA LEU A 34 3.74 -7.81 10.95
C LEU A 34 3.18 -8.43 12.24
N VAL A 35 1.92 -8.87 12.20
CA VAL A 35 1.26 -9.48 13.35
C VAL A 35 1.37 -11.00 13.29
N GLN A 36 1.14 -11.57 12.10
CA GLN A 36 1.23 -13.01 11.86
C GLN A 36 1.88 -13.26 10.50
N PRO A 37 3.04 -13.93 10.43
CA PRO A 37 3.61 -14.40 9.17
C PRO A 37 2.79 -15.57 8.62
N ALA A 38 2.80 -15.72 7.29
CA ALA A 38 2.47 -16.99 6.66
C ALA A 38 3.63 -17.99 6.87
N ALA A 39 3.31 -19.29 6.92
CA ALA A 39 4.32 -20.36 6.94
C ALA A 39 5.03 -20.54 5.58
N GLY A 40 4.41 -20.06 4.48
CA GLY A 40 5.02 -20.04 3.16
C GLY A 40 4.40 -18.97 2.27
N GLY A 41 5.22 -18.30 1.47
CA GLY A 41 4.80 -17.12 0.72
C GLY A 41 4.54 -15.92 1.63
N GLY A 42 3.69 -14.98 1.22
CA GLY A 42 3.39 -13.80 2.05
C GLY A 42 4.58 -12.85 2.25
N VAL A 43 5.58 -12.94 1.39
CA VAL A 43 6.83 -12.17 1.46
C VAL A 43 6.57 -10.76 0.97
N PHE A 44 7.02 -9.76 1.71
CA PHE A 44 6.99 -8.37 1.25
C PHE A 44 8.11 -8.15 0.24
N GLU A 45 7.76 -7.70 -0.96
CA GLU A 45 8.68 -7.34 -2.04
C GLU A 45 8.48 -5.89 -2.46
N TYR A 46 9.56 -5.18 -2.77
CA TYR A 46 9.48 -3.78 -3.19
C TYR A 46 10.64 -3.37 -4.12
N ALA A 47 10.37 -2.41 -5.00
CA ALA A 47 11.36 -1.67 -5.78
C ALA A 47 11.35 -0.20 -5.29
N PRO A 48 12.37 0.22 -4.51
CA PRO A 48 12.39 1.52 -3.86
C PRO A 48 12.54 2.66 -4.87
N ASP A 49 11.81 3.75 -4.64
CA ASP A 49 11.95 5.02 -5.38
C ASP A 49 11.99 4.84 -6.91
N ILE A 50 11.26 3.85 -7.42
CA ILE A 50 11.22 3.52 -8.85
C ILE A 50 10.55 4.63 -9.67
N ARG A 51 9.67 5.42 -9.04
CA ARG A 51 9.02 6.58 -9.64
C ARG A 51 9.21 7.83 -8.79
N THR A 52 9.01 8.99 -9.39
CA THR A 52 9.12 10.29 -8.73
C THR A 52 7.80 11.08 -8.83
N ALA A 53 7.77 12.30 -8.30
CA ALA A 53 6.59 13.16 -8.39
C ALA A 53 6.28 13.61 -9.83
N ASP A 54 7.31 13.65 -10.69
CA ASP A 54 7.21 14.18 -12.06
C ASP A 54 7.38 13.09 -13.14
N ASP A 55 7.65 11.84 -12.75
CA ASP A 55 7.86 10.71 -13.65
C ASP A 55 7.30 9.42 -13.06
N GLU A 56 6.35 8.82 -13.78
CA GLU A 56 5.71 7.54 -13.42
C GLU A 56 6.61 6.33 -13.70
N ALA A 57 7.69 6.46 -14.47
CA ALA A 57 8.67 5.40 -14.75
C ALA A 57 8.05 4.10 -15.33
N PHE A 58 7.11 4.24 -16.27
CA PHE A 58 6.35 3.11 -16.83
C PHE A 58 7.20 1.96 -17.40
N GLU A 59 8.34 2.26 -18.03
CA GLU A 59 9.24 1.25 -18.60
C GLU A 59 9.91 0.39 -17.52
N ALA A 60 10.42 1.02 -16.46
CA ALA A 60 11.02 0.33 -15.33
C ALA A 60 9.99 -0.51 -14.58
N ILE A 61 8.79 0.04 -14.37
CA ILE A 61 7.66 -0.68 -13.78
C ILE A 61 7.28 -1.88 -14.66
N GLY A 62 7.14 -1.68 -15.97
CA GLY A 62 6.83 -2.75 -16.93
C GLY A 62 7.82 -3.90 -16.84
N SER A 63 9.12 -3.59 -16.76
CA SER A 63 10.17 -4.60 -16.59
C SER A 63 10.00 -5.43 -15.32
N VAL A 64 9.67 -4.79 -14.18
CA VAL A 64 9.40 -5.49 -12.91
C VAL A 64 8.14 -6.37 -13.02
N LEU A 65 7.09 -5.88 -13.69
CA LEU A 65 5.85 -6.63 -13.91
C LEU A 65 6.07 -7.85 -14.83
N ASP A 66 6.94 -7.72 -15.83
CA ASP A 66 7.36 -8.81 -16.73
C ASP A 66 8.30 -9.82 -16.08
N GLY A 67 8.70 -9.55 -14.83
CA GLY A 67 9.38 -10.49 -13.95
C GLY A 67 10.84 -10.17 -13.71
N ASP A 68 11.37 -9.05 -14.21
CA ASP A 68 12.69 -8.58 -13.82
C ASP A 68 12.74 -8.34 -12.30
N ARG A 69 13.80 -8.83 -11.67
CA ARG A 69 14.04 -8.74 -10.23
C ARG A 69 15.25 -7.89 -9.89
N SER A 70 15.92 -7.29 -10.88
CA SER A 70 17.12 -6.47 -10.70
C SER A 70 16.93 -5.32 -9.71
N LEU A 71 15.72 -4.75 -9.64
CA LEU A 71 15.34 -3.66 -8.74
C LEU A 71 14.51 -4.13 -7.52
N VAL A 72 14.18 -5.42 -7.43
CA VAL A 72 13.26 -5.93 -6.42
C VAL A 72 14.02 -6.45 -5.20
N HIS A 73 13.66 -5.94 -4.04
CA HIS A 73 14.14 -6.36 -2.75
C HIS A 73 13.05 -7.11 -1.99
N SER A 74 13.45 -8.09 -1.19
CA SER A 74 12.56 -8.83 -0.28
C SER A 74 12.97 -8.60 1.16
N LEU A 75 12.00 -8.57 2.07
CA LEU A 75 12.26 -8.46 3.51
C LEU A 75 11.80 -9.74 4.23
N ASP A 76 12.67 -10.29 5.06
CA ASP A 76 12.35 -11.41 5.96
C ASP A 76 11.83 -10.87 7.30
N LEU A 77 10.56 -10.53 7.32
CA LEU A 77 9.91 -9.89 8.46
C LEU A 77 9.48 -10.93 9.49
N GLN A 78 9.75 -10.63 10.76
CA GLN A 78 9.31 -11.40 11.91
C GLN A 78 8.09 -10.73 12.58
N PRO A 79 7.25 -11.50 13.32
CA PRO A 79 6.18 -10.91 14.12
C PRO A 79 6.71 -9.81 15.03
N GLY A 80 6.09 -8.63 14.97
CA GLY A 80 6.49 -7.44 15.72
C GLY A 80 7.47 -6.52 14.98
N ASP A 81 8.05 -6.95 13.85
CA ASP A 81 8.88 -6.07 13.04
C ASP A 81 8.05 -4.91 12.49
N LEU A 82 8.63 -3.72 12.65
CA LEU A 82 8.05 -2.46 12.20
C LEU A 82 8.78 -2.01 10.95
N GLN A 83 8.03 -1.80 9.86
CA GLN A 83 8.55 -1.23 8.63
C GLN A 83 8.03 0.19 8.47
N ILE A 84 8.90 1.09 8.04
CA ILE A 84 8.54 2.45 7.64
C ILE A 84 9.00 2.60 6.20
N PHE A 85 8.07 2.82 5.27
CA PHE A 85 8.43 2.93 3.86
C PHE A 85 7.56 3.94 3.08
N ARG A 86 8.11 4.42 1.97
CA ARG A 86 7.50 5.40 1.05
C ARG A 86 6.72 4.70 -0.05
N GLY A 87 5.55 4.14 0.28
CA GLY A 87 4.72 3.40 -0.65
C GLY A 87 4.25 4.23 -1.87
N ARG A 88 4.19 5.56 -1.77
CA ARG A 88 3.86 6.44 -2.91
C ARG A 88 4.89 6.36 -4.04
N HIS A 89 6.17 6.15 -3.74
CA HIS A 89 7.26 6.13 -4.73
C HIS A 89 7.89 4.75 -4.94
N SER A 90 7.59 3.80 -4.06
CA SER A 90 8.15 2.44 -4.12
C SER A 90 7.08 1.46 -4.57
N LEU A 91 7.30 0.79 -5.70
CA LEU A 91 6.40 -0.27 -6.16
C LEU A 91 6.53 -1.44 -5.20
N HIS A 92 5.44 -1.95 -4.64
CA HIS A 92 5.52 -2.99 -3.63
C HIS A 92 4.35 -3.98 -3.69
N ARG A 93 4.57 -5.17 -3.14
CA ARG A 93 3.60 -6.25 -3.09
C ARG A 93 3.82 -7.16 -1.89
N VAL A 94 2.84 -8.03 -1.65
CA VAL A 94 2.99 -9.23 -0.82
C VAL A 94 2.79 -10.44 -1.71
N THR A 95 3.80 -11.31 -1.76
CA THR A 95 3.73 -12.54 -2.57
C THR A 95 2.60 -13.44 -2.11
N ARG A 96 2.14 -14.31 -3.02
CA ARG A 96 1.03 -15.22 -2.74
C ARG A 96 1.32 -16.09 -1.52
N VAL A 97 0.39 -16.12 -0.58
CA VAL A 97 0.43 -17.04 0.57
C VAL A 97 0.22 -18.46 0.05
N ALA A 98 1.07 -19.40 0.47
CA ALA A 98 0.98 -20.78 0.04
C ALA A 98 -0.37 -21.40 0.44
N ALA A 99 -0.91 -22.29 -0.40
CA ALA A 99 -2.25 -22.88 -0.21
C ALA A 99 -2.39 -23.70 1.08
N ASN A 100 -1.28 -24.21 1.63
CA ASN A 100 -1.20 -24.98 2.86
C ASN A 100 -0.66 -24.18 4.07
N SER A 101 -0.67 -22.85 3.99
CA SER A 101 -0.19 -21.96 5.06
C SER A 101 -1.32 -21.50 5.99
N CYS A 102 -0.97 -20.87 7.11
CA CYS A 102 -1.87 -19.95 7.81
C CYS A 102 -1.99 -18.60 7.08
N PRO A 103 -3.03 -17.79 7.36
CA PRO A 103 -3.14 -16.42 6.84
C PRO A 103 -2.00 -15.52 7.32
N ARG A 104 -1.61 -14.56 6.48
CA ARG A 104 -0.69 -13.47 6.85
C ARG A 104 -1.50 -12.26 7.33
N HIS A 105 -1.13 -11.71 8.48
CA HIS A 105 -1.75 -10.51 9.03
C HIS A 105 -0.72 -9.40 9.23
N ALA A 106 -0.99 -8.21 8.72
CA ALA A 106 -0.23 -7.00 9.00
C ALA A 106 -1.15 -5.85 9.39
N ALA A 107 -0.80 -5.12 10.43
CA ALA A 107 -1.42 -3.84 10.76
C ALA A 107 -0.72 -2.73 9.97
N ILE A 108 -1.48 -1.79 9.42
CA ILE A 108 -0.99 -0.72 8.56
C ILE A 108 -1.52 0.61 9.09
N PHE A 109 -0.60 1.49 9.46
CA PHE A 109 -0.85 2.86 9.88
C PHE A 109 -0.44 3.79 8.75
N ALA A 110 -1.39 4.57 8.24
CA ALA A 110 -1.15 5.49 7.16
C ALA A 110 -0.82 6.91 7.69
N TYR A 111 0.15 7.57 7.05
CA TYR A 111 0.58 8.91 7.41
C TYR A 111 0.67 9.82 6.19
N THR A 112 0.19 11.04 6.36
CA THR A 112 0.28 12.14 5.39
C THR A 112 1.11 13.29 5.96
N ARG A 113 1.75 14.06 5.08
CA ARG A 113 2.57 15.23 5.48
C ARG A 113 1.73 16.38 6.05
N ALA A 114 0.52 16.56 5.55
CA ALA A 114 -0.41 17.59 6.01
C ALA A 114 -1.51 16.97 6.89
N PRO A 115 -2.03 17.72 7.88
CA PRO A 115 -3.23 17.35 8.61
C PRO A 115 -4.49 17.49 7.75
N GLY A 116 -5.58 16.83 8.13
CA GLY A 116 -6.89 16.95 7.46
C GLY A 116 -6.99 16.21 6.13
N VAL A 117 -5.98 15.42 5.75
CA VAL A 117 -6.00 14.69 4.47
C VAL A 117 -6.95 13.51 4.60
N ILE A 118 -7.95 13.46 3.73
CA ILE A 118 -8.95 12.39 3.60
C ILE A 118 -8.87 11.82 2.17
N GLY A 119 -9.11 10.54 1.96
CA GLY A 119 -9.03 9.90 0.65
C GLY A 119 -9.95 10.47 -0.42
N ARG A 120 -9.65 10.17 -1.68
CA ARG A 120 -10.54 10.48 -2.80
C ARG A 120 -11.81 9.65 -2.69
N LEU A 121 -12.98 10.28 -2.79
CA LEU A 121 -14.26 9.58 -2.65
C LEU A 121 -14.38 8.37 -3.57
N ALA A 122 -13.97 8.51 -4.84
CA ALA A 122 -13.99 7.44 -5.82
C ALA A 122 -13.10 6.26 -5.41
N ARG A 123 -11.86 6.54 -4.97
CA ARG A 123 -10.90 5.52 -4.56
C ARG A 123 -11.29 4.84 -3.25
N THR A 124 -11.82 5.57 -2.27
CA THR A 124 -12.36 5.00 -1.04
C THR A 124 -13.46 3.98 -1.34
N ARG A 125 -14.38 4.30 -2.26
CA ARG A 125 -15.43 3.36 -2.69
C ARG A 125 -14.86 2.12 -3.38
N GLN A 126 -13.84 2.29 -4.22
CA GLN A 126 -13.18 1.17 -4.88
C GLN A 126 -12.47 0.23 -3.89
N LEU A 127 -11.77 0.77 -2.89
CA LEU A 127 -10.97 -0.01 -1.95
C LEU A 127 -11.83 -0.66 -0.85
N PHE A 128 -12.81 0.07 -0.31
CA PHE A 128 -13.57 -0.38 0.86
C PHE A 128 -15.00 -0.81 0.54
N GLY A 129 -15.46 -0.65 -0.71
CA GLY A 129 -16.85 -0.88 -1.12
C GLY A 129 -17.85 0.12 -0.50
N ARG A 130 -17.37 1.10 0.27
CA ARG A 130 -18.18 2.10 0.97
C ARG A 130 -17.41 3.41 1.13
N ALA A 131 -18.14 4.48 1.44
CA ALA A 131 -17.59 5.75 1.86
C ALA A 131 -18.43 6.32 3.02
N LEU A 132 -17.86 7.29 3.73
CA LEU A 132 -18.48 7.99 4.85
C LEU A 132 -18.68 9.48 4.51
N PRO A 133 -19.58 10.22 5.21
CA PRO A 133 -19.87 11.63 4.93
C PRO A 133 -18.63 12.53 4.87
N GLU A 134 -17.59 12.23 5.66
CA GLU A 134 -16.31 12.93 5.69
C GLU A 134 -15.62 12.91 4.32
N HIS A 135 -15.72 11.80 3.58
CA HIS A 135 -15.15 11.69 2.23
C HIS A 135 -15.93 12.54 1.22
N GLU A 136 -17.25 12.61 1.35
CA GLU A 136 -18.08 13.43 0.47
C GLU A 136 -17.85 14.91 0.71
N GLN A 137 -17.68 15.30 1.98
CA GLN A 137 -17.32 16.66 2.36
C GLN A 137 -15.93 17.04 1.84
N ALA A 138 -14.92 16.21 2.10
CA ALA A 138 -13.55 16.45 1.64
C ALA A 138 -13.46 16.57 0.11
N GLU A 139 -14.23 15.78 -0.65
CA GLU A 139 -14.23 15.88 -2.11
C GLU A 139 -14.86 17.20 -2.61
N ARG A 140 -15.86 17.75 -1.91
CA ARG A 140 -16.44 19.07 -2.24
C ARG A 140 -15.48 20.22 -1.96
N GLU A 141 -14.66 20.09 -0.92
CA GLU A 141 -13.73 21.14 -0.47
C GLU A 141 -12.37 21.10 -1.20
N ARG A 142 -12.12 20.07 -1.99
CA ARG A 142 -10.81 19.78 -2.57
C ARG A 142 -10.42 20.77 -3.68
N VAL A 143 -9.26 21.38 -3.51
CA VAL A 143 -8.51 22.06 -4.58
C VAL A 143 -7.33 21.15 -4.96
N ARG A 144 -7.18 20.80 -6.25
CA ARG A 144 -6.15 19.84 -6.74
C ARG A 144 -4.73 20.31 -6.37
N SER A 145 -3.87 19.40 -5.88
CA SER A 145 -2.50 19.71 -5.44
C SER A 145 -1.37 19.03 -6.21
N ASP A 146 -1.60 17.95 -6.98
CA ASP A 146 -0.59 17.30 -7.85
C ASP A 146 -1.21 16.58 -9.08
N ALA A 147 -0.35 16.06 -9.96
CA ALA A 147 -0.69 15.52 -11.29
C ALA A 147 -0.65 13.98 -11.42
N LEU A 148 -0.33 13.25 -10.34
CA LEU A 148 -0.30 11.78 -10.34
C LEU A 148 -1.72 11.17 -10.37
N LEU A 149 -1.86 9.96 -10.92
CA LEU A 149 -3.16 9.34 -11.26
C LEU A 149 -3.74 8.38 -10.20
N ASP A 150 -3.05 8.19 -9.09
CA ASP A 150 -3.32 7.15 -8.08
C ASP A 150 -4.69 7.19 -7.40
#